data_AF-A0AAW9QPK2-F1
#
_entry.id   AF-A0AAW9QPK2-F1
#
_cell.length_a   1.000
_cell.length_b   1.000
_cell.length_c   1.000
_cell.angle_alpha   90.00
_cell.angle_beta   90.00
_cell.angle_gamma   90.00
#
_symmetry.space_group_name_H-M   'P 1'
#
loop_
_entity.id
_entity.type
_entity.pdbx_description
1 polymer ?
#
loop_
_entity_poly.entity_id
_entity_poly.type
_entity_poly.pdbx_seq_one_letter_code
_entity_poly.pdbx_strand_id
1 'polypeptide(L)'
;MNKSAVIFLALGCSLSHSQTPPVSKYIKVDNFGYMPSHKKFAILADPIAGFNSTEWYAAATGFQEYQLRRKSDNAGVWWGTVAQWKGGMTHAASGDAGWQLDFSSFVTPGTYYIYDAVHNVRSEYFDIKADVYQAALTQATRALYYQRLGIAHAAPYATAPWTDLPAYLGSNQDVGARNILTPTLASSARDLRGGWMDAGDTNKYTTFVADVIVQLLSAYTKNPAAFTDSTGIPESGNGVPDILDEIKWELDFLIRMQDPSTGGMLLKVGHNSYVGDVTPLSTDARPRYYVGECTSSTIAGALIFSAAARVFSKIPFYGTYHQDLADRAKWAWARVNWQTSGFSAGFQENCDNTTVKAGDADLSADEQRGLAVAASVYLYDNAYRLGDFTNASAYKSFFETNYTNALPLKNDWWGAMWIEQQIALLDYTKLPSTTSGVPVNSAVVASILASKQNMDWVMSIQDYVDATDLYKAHIIDDLYIWSHNKWRANMAIANMKP
;
A
#
# COMPACT_ATOMS: atom_id res chain seq x y z
N MET A 1 -65.52 -32.39 54.81
CA MET A 1 -65.75 -30.93 54.70
C MET A 1 -64.40 -30.23 54.79
N ASN A 2 -64.14 -29.36 53.80
CA ASN A 2 -63.02 -28.44 53.57
C ASN A 2 -61.57 -28.94 53.64
N LYS A 3 -61.02 -29.26 52.46
CA LYS A 3 -59.58 -29.20 52.15
C LYS A 3 -59.25 -27.78 51.68
N SER A 4 -58.40 -27.07 52.40
CA SER A 4 -57.83 -25.78 51.99
C SER A 4 -56.74 -26.00 50.94
N ALA A 5 -56.89 -25.42 49.76
CA ALA A 5 -55.85 -25.36 48.74
C ALA A 5 -55.09 -24.04 48.88
N VAL A 6 -53.78 -24.14 49.13
CA VAL A 6 -52.85 -23.00 49.12
C VAL A 6 -52.34 -22.85 47.69
N ILE A 7 -52.60 -21.70 47.07
CA ILE A 7 -52.07 -21.35 45.74
C ILE A 7 -50.75 -20.59 45.96
N PHE A 8 -49.64 -21.18 45.54
CA PHE A 8 -48.37 -20.49 45.40
C PHE A 8 -48.33 -19.78 44.04
N LEU A 9 -48.29 -18.44 44.05
CA LEU A 9 -48.02 -17.64 42.86
C LEU A 9 -46.50 -17.62 42.63
N ALA A 10 -46.00 -18.36 41.64
CA ALA A 10 -44.63 -18.23 41.18
C ALA A 10 -44.54 -17.03 40.22
N LEU A 11 -43.96 -15.92 40.66
CA LEU A 11 -43.50 -14.86 39.75
C LEU A 11 -42.29 -15.39 38.97
N GLY A 12 -42.52 -15.85 37.74
CA GLY A 12 -41.44 -16.11 36.79
C GLY A 12 -40.90 -14.78 36.26
N CYS A 13 -39.69 -14.40 36.70
CA CYS A 13 -38.89 -13.39 36.01
C CYS A 13 -38.45 -14.00 34.66
N SER A 14 -39.20 -13.75 33.60
CA SER A 14 -38.73 -14.00 32.24
C SER A 14 -37.64 -12.97 31.92
N LEU A 15 -36.38 -13.41 31.92
CA LEU A 15 -35.29 -12.69 31.25
C LEU A 15 -35.61 -12.65 29.75
N SER A 16 -36.34 -11.63 29.32
CA SER A 16 -36.51 -11.30 27.91
C SER A 16 -35.13 -10.97 27.35
N HIS A 17 -34.49 -11.95 26.73
CA HIS A 17 -33.31 -11.71 25.90
C HIS A 17 -33.79 -10.84 24.73
N SER A 18 -33.56 -9.53 24.82
CA SER A 18 -33.83 -8.62 23.71
C SER A 18 -33.06 -9.15 22.50
N GLN A 19 -33.82 -9.57 21.49
CA GLN A 19 -33.26 -10.10 20.25
C GLN A 19 -32.36 -9.04 19.64
N THR A 20 -31.12 -9.43 19.29
CA THR A 20 -30.19 -8.51 18.62
C THR A 20 -30.84 -7.97 17.34
N PRO A 21 -30.90 -6.64 17.16
CA PRO A 21 -31.45 -6.05 15.94
C PRO A 21 -30.74 -6.54 14.67
N PRO A 22 -31.45 -6.68 13.53
CA PRO A 22 -30.85 -7.06 12.26
C PRO A 22 -29.87 -5.98 11.77
N VAL A 23 -28.86 -6.41 11.00
CA VAL A 23 -27.89 -5.50 10.36
C VAL A 23 -28.56 -4.76 9.22
N SER A 24 -28.33 -3.45 9.15
CA SER A 24 -28.67 -2.59 8.03
C SER A 24 -27.41 -2.20 7.25
N LYS A 25 -27.42 -2.47 5.94
CA LYS A 25 -26.35 -2.05 5.02
C LYS A 25 -26.26 -0.53 4.82
N TYR A 26 -27.28 0.21 5.27
CA TYR A 26 -27.33 1.67 5.17
C TYR A 26 -26.57 2.36 6.30
N ILE A 27 -26.22 1.66 7.38
CA ILE A 27 -25.44 2.20 8.50
C ILE A 27 -23.99 1.71 8.35
N LYS A 28 -23.14 2.55 7.78
CA LYS A 28 -21.74 2.24 7.50
C LYS A 28 -20.83 2.73 8.62
N VAL A 29 -19.93 1.86 9.07
CA VAL A 29 -18.92 2.11 10.10
C VAL A 29 -17.57 1.64 9.59
N ASP A 30 -16.49 2.04 10.25
CA ASP A 30 -15.20 1.34 10.09
C ASP A 30 -15.35 -0.04 10.74
N ASN A 31 -15.36 -1.09 9.91
CA ASN A 31 -15.55 -2.47 10.37
C ASN A 31 -14.34 -3.02 11.14
N PHE A 32 -13.16 -2.40 11.04
CA PHE A 32 -12.06 -2.70 11.97
C PHE A 32 -12.34 -2.04 13.31
N GLY A 33 -12.75 -0.77 13.27
CA GLY A 33 -13.18 0.02 14.40
C GLY A 33 -12.41 1.33 14.53
N TYR A 34 -12.31 1.87 15.75
CA TYR A 34 -11.79 3.21 15.99
C TYR A 34 -10.82 3.26 17.15
N MET A 35 -9.78 4.10 17.05
CA MET A 35 -8.95 4.42 18.21
C MET A 35 -9.66 5.40 19.15
N PRO A 36 -9.50 5.28 20.48
CA PRO A 36 -10.13 6.17 21.45
C PRO A 36 -9.89 7.67 21.19
N SER A 37 -8.68 8.04 20.74
CA SER A 37 -8.30 9.43 20.47
C SER A 37 -8.71 9.94 19.09
N HIS A 38 -9.14 9.06 18.18
CA HIS A 38 -9.44 9.43 16.80
C HIS A 38 -10.88 9.93 16.64
N LYS A 39 -11.11 10.60 15.52
CA LYS A 39 -12.46 10.89 15.05
C LYS A 39 -13.20 9.58 14.73
N LYS A 40 -14.49 9.52 15.07
CA LYS A 40 -15.32 8.32 14.94
C LYS A 40 -16.67 8.72 14.38
N PHE A 41 -17.01 8.15 13.24
CA PHE A 41 -18.23 8.49 12.52
C PHE A 41 -18.91 7.24 11.98
N ALA A 42 -20.25 7.27 11.93
CA ALA A 42 -21.03 6.39 11.08
C ALA A 42 -21.67 7.21 9.96
N ILE A 43 -21.74 6.63 8.76
CA ILE A 43 -22.43 7.22 7.61
C ILE A 43 -23.74 6.46 7.41
N LEU A 44 -24.84 7.21 7.37
CA LEU A 44 -26.16 6.68 7.08
C LEU A 44 -26.52 7.10 5.66
N ALA A 45 -26.66 6.13 4.76
CA ALA A 45 -26.79 6.37 3.33
C ALA A 45 -28.21 6.07 2.83
N ASP A 46 -28.81 7.04 2.14
CA ASP A 46 -30.08 6.93 1.43
C ASP A 46 -29.83 6.91 -0.08
N PRO A 47 -30.04 5.77 -0.76
CA PRO A 47 -29.86 5.70 -2.21
C PRO A 47 -30.87 6.57 -2.96
N ILE A 48 -30.40 7.55 -3.74
CA ILE A 48 -31.26 8.45 -4.53
C ILE A 48 -31.16 8.14 -6.03
N ALA A 49 -29.95 7.86 -6.50
CA ALA A 49 -29.64 7.58 -7.89
C ALA A 49 -28.66 6.41 -8.02
N GLY A 50 -28.62 5.78 -9.19
CA GLY A 50 -27.73 4.65 -9.47
C GLY A 50 -28.39 3.27 -9.30
N PHE A 51 -27.56 2.23 -9.21
CA PHE A 51 -27.99 0.82 -9.27
C PHE A 51 -28.97 0.43 -8.16
N ASN A 52 -28.79 0.99 -6.96
CA ASN A 52 -29.58 0.70 -5.76
C ASN A 52 -30.65 1.77 -5.48
N SER A 53 -31.00 2.63 -6.44
CA SER A 53 -32.01 3.70 -6.27
C SER A 53 -33.46 3.23 -6.02
N THR A 54 -33.75 1.93 -6.19
CA THR A 54 -35.04 1.34 -5.81
C THR A 54 -35.14 1.04 -4.31
N GLU A 55 -34.01 1.14 -3.61
CA GLU A 55 -33.93 1.02 -2.17
C GLU A 55 -34.00 2.40 -1.54
N TRP A 56 -34.30 2.47 -0.24
CA TRP A 56 -34.37 3.74 0.48
C TRP A 56 -34.04 3.54 1.95
N TYR A 57 -33.54 4.59 2.58
CA TYR A 57 -33.30 4.67 4.02
C TYR A 57 -33.54 6.08 4.52
N ALA A 58 -34.58 6.27 5.33
CA ALA A 58 -34.85 7.56 5.95
C ALA A 58 -34.19 7.61 7.32
N ALA A 59 -33.08 8.37 7.48
CA ALA A 59 -32.52 8.54 8.82
C ALA A 59 -33.49 9.31 9.71
N ALA A 60 -33.59 8.89 10.97
CA ALA A 60 -34.36 9.60 11.97
C ALA A 60 -33.60 10.88 12.38
N THR A 61 -34.30 12.01 12.56
CA THR A 61 -33.68 13.34 12.79
C THR A 61 -34.10 14.01 14.12
N GLY A 62 -34.70 13.24 15.03
CA GLY A 62 -35.05 13.65 16.39
C GLY A 62 -33.92 13.44 17.42
N PHE A 63 -34.19 13.79 18.68
CA PHE A 63 -33.19 13.75 19.76
C PHE A 63 -32.93 12.31 20.25
N GLN A 64 -31.65 11.90 20.26
CA GLN A 64 -31.15 10.61 20.82
C GLN A 64 -31.70 9.33 20.16
N GLU A 65 -32.06 9.39 18.88
CA GLU A 65 -32.60 8.22 18.15
C GLU A 65 -31.53 7.15 17.83
N TYR A 66 -30.26 7.57 17.78
CA TYR A 66 -29.14 6.68 17.56
C TYR A 66 -28.39 6.41 18.85
N GLN A 67 -28.08 5.13 19.07
CA GLN A 67 -27.42 4.66 20.27
C GLN A 67 -26.14 3.93 19.90
N LEU A 68 -25.04 4.21 20.61
CA LEU A 68 -23.94 3.25 20.67
C LEU A 68 -24.33 2.20 21.70
N ARG A 69 -24.44 0.94 21.29
CA ARG A 69 -24.77 -0.18 22.17
C ARG A 69 -23.60 -1.12 22.32
N ARG A 70 -23.35 -1.56 23.55
CA ARG A 70 -22.32 -2.56 23.86
C ARG A 70 -22.79 -3.94 23.38
N LYS A 71 -21.90 -4.67 22.69
CA LYS A 71 -22.21 -6.00 22.14
C LYS A 71 -22.60 -7.03 23.21
N SER A 72 -22.03 -6.95 24.42
CA SER A 72 -22.17 -8.00 25.44
C SER A 72 -23.55 -8.06 26.10
N ASP A 73 -24.23 -6.93 26.22
CA ASP A 73 -25.48 -6.79 26.99
C ASP A 73 -26.54 -5.92 26.28
N ASN A 74 -26.25 -5.45 25.06
CA ASN A 74 -27.07 -4.51 24.29
C ASN A 74 -27.34 -3.18 25.02
N ALA A 75 -26.60 -2.85 26.08
CA ALA A 75 -26.79 -1.62 26.83
C ALA A 75 -26.41 -0.41 25.97
N GLY A 76 -27.30 0.58 25.87
CA GLY A 76 -26.97 1.90 25.35
C GLY A 76 -25.95 2.57 26.26
N VAL A 77 -24.81 2.96 25.71
CA VAL A 77 -23.71 3.60 26.45
C VAL A 77 -23.43 5.02 25.98
N TRP A 78 -24.01 5.41 24.84
CA TRP A 78 -23.94 6.74 24.28
C TRP A 78 -25.13 6.96 23.35
N TRP A 79 -25.57 8.21 23.22
CA TRP A 79 -26.67 8.62 22.37
C TRP A 79 -26.29 9.85 21.57
N GLY A 80 -26.76 9.92 20.34
CA GLY A 80 -26.50 11.05 19.47
C GLY A 80 -27.56 11.26 18.41
N THR A 81 -27.37 12.35 17.68
CA THR A 81 -28.18 12.75 16.54
C THR A 81 -27.31 12.74 15.29
N VAL A 82 -27.92 12.50 14.15
CA VAL A 82 -27.23 12.56 12.86
C VAL A 82 -27.27 13.98 12.29
N ALA A 83 -26.21 14.37 11.59
CA ALA A 83 -26.15 15.61 10.83
C ALA A 83 -26.30 15.31 9.35
N GLN A 84 -27.24 15.98 8.67
CA GLN A 84 -27.44 15.79 7.24
C GLN A 84 -26.25 16.31 6.45
N TRP A 85 -25.72 15.49 5.54
CA TRP A 85 -24.59 15.90 4.71
C TRP A 85 -25.04 16.93 3.69
N LYS A 86 -24.36 18.09 3.69
CA LYS A 86 -24.57 19.20 2.76
C LYS A 86 -26.05 19.58 2.52
N GLY A 87 -26.88 19.56 3.57
CA GLY A 87 -28.30 19.93 3.46
C GLY A 87 -29.15 18.95 2.64
N GLY A 88 -28.72 17.69 2.51
CA GLY A 88 -29.48 16.64 1.82
C GLY A 88 -29.18 16.53 0.33
N MET A 89 -28.09 17.15 -0.14
CA MET A 89 -27.63 16.96 -1.51
C MET A 89 -27.31 15.49 -1.78
N THR A 90 -27.60 15.04 -3.00
CA THR A 90 -27.13 13.76 -3.51
C THR A 90 -25.64 13.85 -3.82
N HIS A 91 -24.85 12.97 -3.23
CA HIS A 91 -23.43 12.81 -3.51
C HIS A 91 -23.24 12.31 -4.94
N ALA A 92 -22.58 13.11 -5.78
CA ALA A 92 -22.49 12.86 -7.22
C ALA A 92 -21.89 11.49 -7.56
N ALA A 93 -20.79 11.09 -6.89
CA ALA A 93 -20.07 9.88 -7.20
C ALA A 93 -20.84 8.60 -6.83
N SER A 94 -21.58 8.60 -5.71
CA SER A 94 -22.29 7.40 -5.24
C SER A 94 -23.77 7.38 -5.59
N GLY A 95 -24.38 8.54 -5.86
CA GLY A 95 -25.83 8.68 -6.03
C GLY A 95 -26.61 8.65 -4.71
N ASP A 96 -25.95 8.70 -3.56
CA ASP A 96 -26.63 8.66 -2.25
C ASP A 96 -26.79 10.07 -1.68
N ALA A 97 -27.91 10.34 -1.02
CA ALA A 97 -27.96 11.33 0.05
C ALA A 97 -27.54 10.67 1.37
N GLY A 98 -27.25 11.45 2.41
CA GLY A 98 -26.94 10.81 3.69
C GLY A 98 -26.73 11.74 4.86
N TRP A 99 -26.39 11.10 5.97
CA TRP A 99 -26.12 11.75 7.25
C TRP A 99 -24.88 11.17 7.92
N GLN A 100 -24.30 11.96 8.81
CA GLN A 100 -23.14 11.60 9.61
C GLN A 100 -23.52 11.58 11.10
N LEU A 101 -23.20 10.48 11.78
CA LEU A 101 -23.25 10.38 13.24
C LEU A 101 -21.83 10.51 13.80
N ASP A 102 -21.52 11.62 14.48
CA ASP A 102 -20.23 11.79 15.17
C ASP A 102 -20.32 11.34 16.64
N PHE A 103 -19.62 10.25 16.96
CA PHE A 103 -19.51 9.72 18.32
C PHE A 103 -18.07 9.78 18.84
N SER A 104 -17.27 10.72 18.33
CA SER A 104 -15.86 10.88 18.69
C SER A 104 -15.64 11.12 20.19
N SER A 105 -16.62 11.73 20.87
CA SER A 105 -16.57 11.98 22.33
C SER A 105 -16.61 10.71 23.17
N PHE A 106 -17.07 9.59 22.61
CA PHE A 106 -17.03 8.30 23.28
C PHE A 106 -15.66 7.64 23.07
N VAL A 107 -14.97 7.36 24.18
CA VAL A 107 -13.58 6.88 24.17
C VAL A 107 -13.38 5.56 24.91
N THR A 108 -14.42 5.05 25.57
CA THR A 108 -14.33 3.83 26.39
C THR A 108 -14.09 2.60 25.52
N PRO A 109 -12.98 1.86 25.74
CA PRO A 109 -12.70 0.67 24.94
C PRO A 109 -13.79 -0.41 25.06
N GLY A 110 -13.97 -1.19 24.00
CA GLY A 110 -14.96 -2.28 23.95
C GLY A 110 -15.47 -2.56 22.54
N THR A 111 -16.37 -3.53 22.42
CA THR A 111 -17.04 -3.86 21.14
C THR A 111 -18.46 -3.30 21.14
N TYR A 112 -18.79 -2.55 20.10
CA TYR A 112 -20.02 -1.78 19.99
C TYR A 112 -20.70 -1.95 18.63
N TYR A 113 -21.92 -1.42 18.52
CA TYR A 113 -22.62 -1.19 17.26
C TYR A 113 -23.44 0.09 17.36
N ILE A 114 -23.71 0.73 16.22
CA ILE A 114 -24.69 1.81 16.11
C ILE A 114 -26.08 1.17 15.99
N TYR A 115 -27.00 1.58 16.85
CA TYR A 115 -28.39 1.15 16.84
C TYR A 115 -29.30 2.30 16.43
N ASP A 116 -30.14 2.04 15.43
CA ASP A 116 -31.25 2.88 15.03
C ASP A 116 -32.52 2.38 15.73
N ALA A 117 -32.99 3.15 16.70
CA ALA A 117 -34.16 2.79 17.49
C ALA A 117 -35.48 2.89 16.71
N VAL A 118 -35.54 3.71 15.65
CA VAL A 118 -36.76 3.95 14.87
C VAL A 118 -37.03 2.78 13.93
N HIS A 119 -36.00 2.34 13.22
CA HIS A 119 -36.12 1.20 12.29
C HIS A 119 -35.85 -0.15 12.94
N ASN A 120 -35.41 -0.15 14.22
CA ASN A 120 -34.98 -1.34 14.94
C ASN A 120 -33.92 -2.14 14.17
N VAL A 121 -32.89 -1.45 13.68
CA VAL A 121 -31.75 -2.03 12.94
C VAL A 121 -30.42 -1.57 13.52
N ARG A 122 -29.30 -2.18 13.10
CA ARG A 122 -27.96 -1.80 13.55
C ARG A 122 -26.89 -1.79 12.44
N SER A 123 -25.75 -1.17 12.72
CA SER A 123 -24.51 -1.41 11.97
C SER A 123 -23.94 -2.80 12.24
N GLU A 124 -22.87 -3.14 11.51
CA GLU A 124 -21.96 -4.20 11.95
C GLU A 124 -21.30 -3.86 13.31
N TYR A 125 -20.74 -4.88 13.95
CA TYR A 125 -19.95 -4.69 15.16
C TYR A 125 -18.59 -4.08 14.82
N PHE A 126 -18.09 -3.23 15.70
CA PHE A 126 -16.76 -2.65 15.61
C PHE A 126 -16.14 -2.47 17.00
N ASP A 127 -14.81 -2.43 17.05
CA ASP A 127 -14.09 -2.19 18.30
C ASP A 127 -13.77 -0.71 18.48
N ILE A 128 -13.74 -0.27 19.74
CA ILE A 128 -12.99 0.92 20.15
C ILE A 128 -11.80 0.43 20.96
N LYS A 129 -10.59 0.55 20.41
CA LYS A 129 -9.36 0.06 21.05
C LYS A 129 -8.12 0.78 20.50
N ALA A 130 -7.05 0.85 21.30
CA ALA A 130 -5.84 1.60 20.95
C ALA A 130 -5.09 1.01 19.74
N ASP A 131 -5.22 -0.29 19.50
CA ASP A 131 -4.51 -1.08 18.50
C ASP A 131 -5.45 -1.60 17.40
N VAL A 132 -6.51 -0.86 17.09
CA VAL A 132 -7.63 -1.36 16.26
C VAL A 132 -7.21 -1.82 14.86
N TYR A 133 -6.18 -1.19 14.30
CA TYR A 133 -5.65 -1.52 12.98
C TYR A 133 -4.48 -2.51 13.02
N GLN A 134 -3.99 -2.93 14.19
CA GLN A 134 -2.81 -3.79 14.28
C GLN A 134 -3.03 -5.16 13.62
N ALA A 135 -4.22 -5.73 13.78
CA ALA A 135 -4.57 -7.00 13.13
C ALA A 135 -4.64 -6.85 11.60
N ALA A 136 -5.22 -5.75 11.11
CA ALA A 136 -5.29 -5.47 9.67
C ALA A 136 -3.88 -5.26 9.09
N LEU A 137 -3.02 -4.49 9.76
CA LEU A 137 -1.63 -4.29 9.37
C LEU A 137 -0.85 -5.62 9.36
N THR A 138 -1.05 -6.46 10.38
CA THR A 138 -0.45 -7.80 10.44
C THR A 138 -0.84 -8.64 9.23
N GLN A 139 -2.13 -8.68 8.87
CA GLN A 139 -2.57 -9.43 7.69
C GLN A 139 -2.08 -8.81 6.38
N ALA A 140 -1.99 -7.48 6.29
CA ALA A 140 -1.42 -6.80 5.13
C ALA A 140 0.07 -7.15 4.93
N THR A 141 0.86 -7.20 6.00
CA THR A 141 2.26 -7.69 5.94
C THR A 141 2.31 -9.16 5.54
N ARG A 142 1.48 -10.01 6.15
CA ARG A 142 1.42 -11.45 5.83
C ARG A 142 0.94 -11.74 4.41
N ALA A 143 0.19 -10.83 3.79
CA ALA A 143 -0.17 -10.98 2.39
C ALA A 143 1.09 -11.06 1.50
N LEU A 144 2.15 -10.31 1.82
CA LEU A 144 3.44 -10.40 1.12
C LEU A 144 4.08 -11.79 1.30
N TYR A 145 4.05 -12.35 2.52
CA TYR A 145 4.49 -13.72 2.78
C TYR A 145 3.76 -14.74 1.91
N TYR A 146 2.43 -14.65 1.81
CA TYR A 146 1.64 -15.54 0.97
C TYR A 146 1.88 -15.33 -0.54
N GLN A 147 2.39 -14.18 -0.95
CA GLN A 147 2.81 -13.94 -2.33
C GLN A 147 4.23 -14.46 -2.64
N ARG A 148 5.03 -14.90 -1.65
CA ARG A 148 6.40 -15.39 -1.90
C ARG A 148 6.42 -16.63 -2.81
N LEU A 149 7.30 -16.65 -3.81
CA LEU A 149 7.58 -17.84 -4.65
C LEU A 149 8.88 -18.56 -4.23
N GLY A 150 8.98 -19.85 -4.54
CA GLY A 150 10.17 -20.65 -4.24
C GLY A 150 10.37 -21.00 -2.77
N ILE A 151 9.33 -20.84 -1.95
CA ILE A 151 9.27 -21.22 -0.53
C ILE A 151 8.03 -22.08 -0.27
N ALA A 152 8.08 -22.93 0.75
CA ALA A 152 6.91 -23.67 1.20
C ALA A 152 6.05 -22.78 2.10
N HIS A 153 4.75 -22.72 1.82
CA HIS A 153 3.78 -22.14 2.75
C HIS A 153 3.27 -23.27 3.66
N ALA A 154 3.83 -23.36 4.86
CA ALA A 154 3.50 -24.44 5.79
C ALA A 154 3.29 -23.93 7.23
N ALA A 155 2.67 -24.76 8.06
CA ALA A 155 2.57 -24.49 9.50
C ALA A 155 3.98 -24.35 10.13
N PRO A 156 4.17 -23.46 11.13
CA PRO A 156 3.14 -22.65 11.79
C PRO A 156 2.81 -21.34 11.06
N TYR A 157 3.48 -21.02 9.95
CA TYR A 157 3.41 -19.71 9.29
C TYR A 157 2.27 -19.58 8.28
N ALA A 158 1.75 -20.69 7.74
CA ALA A 158 0.60 -20.74 6.85
C ALA A 158 -0.48 -21.69 7.39
N THR A 159 -1.73 -21.41 7.03
CA THR A 159 -2.89 -22.25 7.38
C THR A 159 -3.61 -22.73 6.13
N ALA A 160 -4.19 -23.94 6.17
CA ALA A 160 -5.02 -24.44 5.08
C ALA A 160 -6.21 -23.50 4.80
N PRO A 161 -6.64 -23.33 3.53
CA PRO A 161 -6.16 -24.02 2.33
C PRO A 161 -4.94 -23.38 1.66
N TRP A 162 -4.31 -22.37 2.26
CA TRP A 162 -3.16 -21.63 1.71
C TRP A 162 -1.79 -22.26 2.04
N THR A 163 -1.76 -23.57 2.25
CA THR A 163 -0.51 -24.31 2.41
C THR A 163 -0.10 -24.93 1.08
N ASP A 164 1.17 -24.79 0.71
CA ASP A 164 1.70 -25.35 -0.53
C ASP A 164 3.20 -25.70 -0.40
N LEU A 165 3.67 -26.59 -1.28
CA LEU A 165 5.10 -26.84 -1.49
C LEU A 165 5.73 -25.67 -2.27
N PRO A 166 7.08 -25.56 -2.31
CA PRO A 166 7.73 -24.52 -3.10
C PRO A 166 7.38 -24.60 -4.59
N ALA A 167 6.76 -23.53 -5.11
CA ALA A 167 6.43 -23.42 -6.52
C ALA A 167 7.61 -22.93 -7.38
N TYR A 168 7.60 -23.30 -8.66
CA TYR A 168 8.48 -22.78 -9.70
C TYR A 168 10.00 -23.04 -9.53
N LEU A 169 10.37 -24.12 -8.85
CA LEU A 169 11.78 -24.53 -8.65
C LEU A 169 12.30 -25.58 -9.65
N GLY A 170 11.52 -25.93 -10.68
CA GLY A 170 11.96 -26.84 -11.75
C GLY A 170 13.02 -26.23 -12.67
N SER A 171 13.80 -27.06 -13.37
CA SER A 171 14.98 -26.64 -14.15
C SER A 171 14.73 -25.64 -15.29
N ASN A 172 13.49 -25.54 -15.79
CA ASN A 172 13.07 -24.55 -16.80
C ASN A 172 12.09 -23.51 -16.23
N GLN A 173 11.98 -23.42 -14.90
CA GLN A 173 11.16 -22.45 -14.18
C GLN A 173 12.05 -21.35 -13.62
N ASP A 174 11.75 -20.77 -12.47
CA ASP A 174 12.47 -19.58 -11.99
C ASP A 174 13.96 -19.87 -11.72
N VAL A 175 14.36 -21.10 -11.36
CA VAL A 175 15.79 -21.45 -11.16
C VAL A 175 16.61 -21.55 -12.46
N GLY A 176 15.94 -21.59 -13.61
CA GLY A 176 16.56 -21.75 -14.93
C GLY A 176 15.75 -21.07 -16.03
N ALA A 177 15.19 -19.90 -15.71
CA ALA A 177 14.28 -19.16 -16.59
C ALA A 177 15.03 -18.73 -17.84
N ARG A 178 14.35 -18.78 -18.99
CA ARG A 178 14.95 -18.49 -20.31
C ARG A 178 14.57 -17.10 -20.78
N ASN A 179 15.45 -16.44 -21.54
CA ASN A 179 15.07 -15.21 -22.22
C ASN A 179 13.92 -15.50 -23.20
N ILE A 180 12.84 -14.73 -23.15
CA ILE A 180 11.66 -14.95 -23.99
C ILE A 180 11.95 -14.81 -25.49
N LEU A 181 12.96 -14.03 -25.87
CA LEU A 181 13.40 -13.87 -27.27
C LEU A 181 14.26 -15.05 -27.75
N THR A 182 14.82 -15.84 -26.83
CA THR A 182 15.63 -17.03 -27.14
C THR A 182 15.26 -18.20 -26.21
N PRO A 183 13.99 -18.66 -26.23
CA PRO A 183 13.42 -19.55 -25.22
C PRO A 183 14.04 -20.96 -25.23
N THR A 184 14.72 -21.33 -26.32
CA THR A 184 15.40 -22.63 -26.49
C THR A 184 16.90 -22.57 -26.22
N LEU A 185 17.47 -21.38 -26.00
CA LEU A 185 18.92 -21.21 -25.86
C LEU A 185 19.39 -21.60 -24.45
N ALA A 186 20.15 -22.69 -24.35
CA ALA A 186 20.65 -23.21 -23.09
C ALA A 186 21.55 -22.24 -22.30
N SER A 187 22.23 -21.32 -22.97
CA SER A 187 23.08 -20.30 -22.32
C SER A 187 22.32 -19.07 -21.84
N SER A 188 21.03 -18.92 -22.17
CA SER A 188 20.19 -17.83 -21.65
C SER A 188 19.54 -18.14 -20.30
N ALA A 189 19.82 -19.30 -19.69
CA ALA A 189 19.25 -19.64 -18.38
C ALA A 189 19.74 -18.66 -17.31
N ARG A 190 18.80 -18.20 -16.48
CA ARG A 190 19.09 -17.42 -15.28
C ARG A 190 18.34 -17.99 -14.09
N ASP A 191 19.00 -17.93 -12.94
CA ASP A 191 18.36 -18.20 -11.65
C ASP A 191 17.68 -16.93 -11.13
N LEU A 192 16.37 -16.87 -11.25
CA LEU A 192 15.47 -15.77 -10.90
C LEU A 192 14.45 -16.20 -9.83
N ARG A 193 14.81 -17.16 -8.97
CA ARG A 193 13.95 -17.67 -7.88
C ARG A 193 13.67 -16.62 -6.79
N GLY A 194 12.64 -16.86 -5.99
CA GLY A 194 12.24 -15.99 -4.88
C GLY A 194 11.29 -14.88 -5.31
N GLY A 195 11.18 -13.84 -4.49
CA GLY A 195 10.33 -12.68 -4.74
C GLY A 195 8.85 -12.95 -4.55
N TRP A 196 8.04 -11.93 -4.78
CA TRP A 196 6.58 -11.96 -4.68
C TRP A 196 5.93 -12.11 -6.04
N MET A 197 4.87 -12.92 -6.10
CA MET A 197 3.86 -12.82 -7.16
C MET A 197 3.27 -11.40 -7.13
N ASP A 198 3.17 -10.76 -8.30
CA ASP A 198 2.71 -9.37 -8.41
C ASP A 198 1.24 -9.18 -8.04
N ALA A 199 0.41 -10.13 -8.45
CA ALA A 199 -1.03 -10.05 -8.23
C ALA A 199 -1.65 -11.45 -8.11
N GLY A 200 -2.81 -11.66 -8.72
CA GLY A 200 -3.46 -12.96 -8.80
C GLY A 200 -2.81 -13.93 -9.79
N ASP A 201 -1.94 -13.44 -10.67
CA ASP A 201 -1.04 -14.26 -11.47
C ASP A 201 0.33 -14.42 -10.76
N THR A 202 1.16 -15.33 -11.27
CA THR A 202 2.42 -15.70 -10.61
C THR A 202 3.65 -15.01 -11.17
N ASN A 203 3.48 -13.95 -11.96
CA ASN A 203 4.59 -13.24 -12.61
C ASN A 203 5.14 -12.14 -11.71
N LYS A 204 6.39 -11.73 -11.97
CA LYS A 204 7.15 -10.82 -11.12
C LYS A 204 7.80 -9.72 -11.97
N TYR A 205 7.77 -8.47 -11.51
CA TYR A 205 8.11 -7.30 -12.32
C TYR A 205 9.04 -6.35 -11.56
N THR A 206 10.13 -5.94 -12.21
CA THR A 206 11.07 -4.99 -11.60
C THR A 206 10.47 -3.58 -11.49
N THR A 207 9.70 -3.14 -12.51
CA THR A 207 9.15 -1.78 -12.54
C THR A 207 7.94 -1.61 -11.62
N PHE A 208 7.06 -2.60 -11.52
CA PHE A 208 5.83 -2.48 -10.71
C PHE A 208 6.11 -2.43 -9.22
N VAL A 209 7.19 -3.06 -8.76
CA VAL A 209 7.52 -3.09 -7.32
C VAL A 209 8.22 -1.83 -6.82
N ALA A 210 8.58 -0.90 -7.71
CA ALA A 210 9.28 0.33 -7.35
C ALA A 210 8.49 1.20 -6.37
N ASP A 211 7.20 1.44 -6.67
CA ASP A 211 6.34 2.23 -5.79
C ASP A 211 5.97 1.50 -4.50
N VAL A 212 5.84 0.17 -4.56
CA VAL A 212 5.59 -0.69 -3.39
C VAL A 212 6.74 -0.59 -2.41
N ILE A 213 7.98 -0.84 -2.85
CA ILE A 213 9.16 -0.85 -1.98
C ILE A 213 9.39 0.54 -1.37
N VAL A 214 9.33 1.62 -2.16
CA VAL A 214 9.52 2.97 -1.65
C VAL A 214 8.45 3.33 -0.61
N GLN A 215 7.19 2.95 -0.83
CA GLN A 215 6.13 3.18 0.14
C GLN A 215 6.30 2.36 1.42
N LEU A 216 6.65 1.07 1.33
CA LEU A 216 6.86 0.23 2.52
C LEU A 216 8.05 0.73 3.36
N LEU A 217 9.15 1.11 2.70
CA LEU A 217 10.32 1.71 3.36
C LEU A 217 9.98 3.05 4.04
N SER A 218 9.17 3.89 3.38
CA SER A 218 8.70 5.17 3.91
C SER A 218 7.74 4.96 5.10
N ALA A 219 6.79 4.02 4.98
CA ALA A 219 5.86 3.67 6.05
C ALA A 219 6.59 3.22 7.31
N TYR A 220 7.57 2.30 7.16
CA TYR A 220 8.42 1.87 8.25
C TYR A 220 9.23 3.02 8.86
N THR A 221 9.90 3.82 8.02
CA THR A 221 10.75 4.93 8.50
C THR A 221 9.96 5.98 9.27
N LYS A 222 8.71 6.26 8.86
CA LYS A 222 7.84 7.25 9.51
C LYS A 222 7.16 6.71 10.76
N ASN A 223 6.81 5.42 10.79
CA ASN A 223 6.03 4.81 11.87
C ASN A 223 6.66 3.48 12.33
N PRO A 224 7.93 3.44 12.76
CA PRO A 224 8.63 2.19 13.02
C PRO A 224 7.96 1.36 14.11
N ALA A 225 7.35 2.01 15.11
CA ALA A 225 6.65 1.35 16.21
C ALA A 225 5.36 0.60 15.79
N ALA A 226 4.80 0.90 14.60
CA ALA A 226 3.65 0.16 14.09
C ALA A 226 4.03 -1.22 13.52
N PHE A 227 5.31 -1.40 13.15
CA PHE A 227 5.80 -2.63 12.53
C PHE A 227 6.54 -3.48 13.56
N THR A 228 6.02 -4.67 13.81
CA THR A 228 6.52 -5.60 14.83
C THR A 228 7.33 -6.75 14.21
N ASP A 229 8.06 -7.46 15.04
CA ASP A 229 8.80 -8.71 14.73
C ASP A 229 7.96 -9.97 15.10
N SER A 230 6.65 -9.93 14.84
CA SER A 230 5.70 -10.93 15.37
C SER A 230 4.40 -11.11 14.56
N THR A 231 4.45 -10.81 13.26
CA THR A 231 3.38 -11.04 12.29
C THR A 231 3.24 -12.51 11.90
N GLY A 232 4.18 -13.37 12.29
CA GLY A 232 4.09 -14.82 12.14
C GLY A 232 4.56 -15.32 10.78
N ILE A 233 5.58 -14.68 10.22
CA ILE A 233 6.33 -15.15 9.06
C ILE A 233 7.54 -15.99 9.52
N PRO A 234 8.23 -16.72 8.63
CA PRO A 234 9.38 -17.55 9.01
C PRO A 234 10.50 -16.79 9.75
N GLU A 235 10.66 -15.51 9.44
CA GLU A 235 11.67 -14.64 10.04
C GLU A 235 11.26 -14.04 11.39
N SER A 236 9.99 -14.13 11.81
CA SER A 236 9.51 -13.51 13.05
C SER A 236 10.26 -14.00 14.29
N GLY A 237 10.64 -13.06 15.15
CA GLY A 237 11.43 -13.23 16.36
C GLY A 237 12.94 -13.11 16.12
N ASN A 238 13.40 -12.65 14.96
CA ASN A 238 14.83 -12.51 14.63
C ASN A 238 15.45 -11.18 15.13
N GLY A 239 14.65 -10.29 15.72
CA GLY A 239 15.05 -8.96 16.15
C GLY A 239 14.89 -7.86 15.09
N VAL A 240 14.26 -8.15 13.96
CA VAL A 240 13.98 -7.23 12.85
C VAL A 240 12.47 -7.11 12.65
N PRO A 241 11.92 -5.90 12.45
CA PRO A 241 10.51 -5.76 12.08
C PRO A 241 10.19 -6.55 10.82
N ASP A 242 9.18 -7.42 10.86
CA ASP A 242 8.89 -8.39 9.80
C ASP A 242 8.65 -7.76 8.42
N ILE A 243 8.21 -6.50 8.38
CA ILE A 243 8.05 -5.78 7.10
C ILE A 243 9.39 -5.61 6.38
N LEU A 244 10.50 -5.49 7.11
CA LEU A 244 11.83 -5.40 6.54
C LEU A 244 12.33 -6.77 6.08
N ASP A 245 11.98 -7.85 6.77
CA ASP A 245 12.23 -9.22 6.29
C ASP A 245 11.48 -9.50 4.99
N GLU A 246 10.22 -9.08 4.90
CA GLU A 246 9.46 -9.12 3.65
C GLU A 246 10.14 -8.30 2.55
N ILE A 247 10.46 -7.03 2.80
CA ILE A 247 11.16 -6.20 1.81
C ILE A 247 12.47 -6.87 1.36
N LYS A 248 13.23 -7.47 2.30
CA LYS A 248 14.47 -8.18 1.98
C LYS A 248 14.20 -9.37 1.05
N TRP A 249 13.12 -10.12 1.26
CA TRP A 249 12.75 -11.24 0.38
C TRP A 249 12.64 -10.81 -1.08
N GLU A 250 11.98 -9.67 -1.33
CA GLU A 250 11.84 -9.11 -2.67
C GLU A 250 13.16 -8.53 -3.20
N LEU A 251 13.93 -7.84 -2.36
CA LEU A 251 15.24 -7.32 -2.73
C LEU A 251 16.20 -8.44 -3.14
N ASP A 252 16.19 -9.59 -2.47
CA ASP A 252 16.98 -10.76 -2.84
C ASP A 252 16.59 -11.29 -4.24
N PHE A 253 15.31 -11.22 -4.62
CA PHE A 253 14.87 -11.53 -5.98
C PHE A 253 15.35 -10.47 -6.98
N LEU A 254 15.20 -9.18 -6.67
CA LEU A 254 15.65 -8.10 -7.54
C LEU A 254 17.18 -8.14 -7.75
N ILE A 255 17.95 -8.55 -6.75
CA ILE A 255 19.39 -8.81 -6.86
C ILE A 255 19.68 -9.84 -7.97
N ARG A 256 18.85 -10.87 -8.11
CA ARG A 256 18.95 -11.88 -9.18
C ARG A 256 18.48 -11.35 -10.54
N MET A 257 17.60 -10.36 -10.54
CA MET A 257 17.14 -9.66 -11.74
C MET A 257 18.19 -8.69 -12.30
N GLN A 258 19.27 -8.39 -11.55
CA GLN A 258 20.36 -7.57 -12.05
C GLN A 258 21.36 -8.41 -12.87
N ASP A 259 21.69 -7.96 -14.07
CA ASP A 259 22.78 -8.51 -14.85
C ASP A 259 24.13 -8.07 -14.26
N PRO A 260 24.95 -9.01 -13.74
CA PRO A 260 26.22 -8.66 -13.10
C PRO A 260 27.28 -8.16 -14.10
N SER A 261 27.11 -8.37 -15.40
CA SER A 261 28.06 -7.95 -16.44
C SER A 261 27.84 -6.50 -16.90
N THR A 262 26.61 -6.01 -16.80
CA THR A 262 26.23 -4.66 -17.27
C THR A 262 25.77 -3.73 -16.15
N GLY A 263 25.29 -4.28 -15.03
CA GLY A 263 24.57 -3.55 -13.98
C GLY A 263 23.08 -3.29 -14.28
N GLY A 264 22.59 -3.67 -15.46
CA GLY A 264 21.21 -3.46 -15.90
C GLY A 264 20.23 -4.42 -15.25
N MET A 265 18.95 -4.07 -15.26
CA MET A 265 17.90 -4.88 -14.62
C MET A 265 17.01 -5.53 -15.67
N LEU A 266 16.78 -6.83 -15.56
CA LEU A 266 15.74 -7.54 -16.30
C LEU A 266 14.37 -6.94 -15.99
N LEU A 267 13.48 -6.92 -16.98
CA LEU A 267 12.20 -6.22 -16.87
C LEU A 267 11.15 -6.98 -16.05
N LYS A 268 10.92 -8.26 -16.41
CA LYS A 268 9.97 -9.15 -15.72
C LYS A 268 10.28 -10.63 -15.98
N VAL A 269 9.74 -11.51 -15.13
CA VAL A 269 9.82 -12.97 -15.28
C VAL A 269 8.45 -13.59 -15.02
N GLY A 270 8.06 -14.54 -15.87
CA GLY A 270 6.69 -15.03 -15.88
C GLY A 270 6.40 -16.18 -16.83
N HIS A 271 5.13 -16.57 -16.88
CA HIS A 271 4.60 -17.42 -17.94
C HIS A 271 4.26 -16.60 -19.19
N ASN A 272 4.22 -17.27 -20.34
CA ASN A 272 3.79 -16.67 -21.60
C ASN A 272 2.33 -16.96 -21.98
N SER A 273 1.59 -17.66 -21.12
CA SER A 273 0.20 -18.03 -21.30
C SER A 273 -0.45 -18.36 -19.96
N TYR A 274 -1.75 -18.08 -19.82
CA TYR A 274 -2.57 -18.55 -18.68
C TYR A 274 -3.18 -19.94 -18.93
N VAL A 275 -3.07 -20.46 -20.16
CA VAL A 275 -3.54 -21.81 -20.45
C VAL A 275 -2.70 -22.80 -19.65
N GLY A 276 -3.38 -23.64 -18.88
CA GLY A 276 -2.74 -24.63 -18.02
C GLY A 276 -2.28 -24.09 -16.66
N ASP A 277 -2.76 -22.91 -16.22
CA ASP A 277 -2.66 -22.52 -14.81
C ASP A 277 -3.30 -23.62 -13.92
N VAL A 278 -2.59 -24.03 -12.87
CA VAL A 278 -3.04 -25.07 -11.94
C VAL A 278 -2.93 -24.61 -10.49
N THR A 279 -3.75 -25.20 -9.63
CA THR A 279 -3.71 -25.00 -8.17
C THR A 279 -3.69 -26.38 -7.50
N PRO A 280 -2.80 -26.62 -6.53
CA PRO A 280 -1.83 -25.69 -5.94
C PRO A 280 -0.64 -25.39 -6.88
N LEU A 281 0.01 -24.23 -6.70
CA LEU A 281 1.02 -23.68 -7.61
C LEU A 281 2.26 -24.58 -7.73
N SER A 282 2.59 -25.33 -6.67
CA SER A 282 3.68 -26.30 -6.69
C SER A 282 3.55 -27.40 -7.75
N THR A 283 2.33 -27.63 -8.26
CA THR A 283 2.07 -28.63 -9.31
C THR A 283 2.23 -28.06 -10.73
N ASP A 284 2.39 -26.75 -10.87
CA ASP A 284 2.63 -26.12 -12.14
C ASP A 284 4.06 -26.40 -12.60
N ALA A 285 4.20 -27.18 -13.68
CA ALA A 285 5.48 -27.54 -14.28
C ALA A 285 5.80 -26.73 -15.54
N ARG A 286 4.99 -25.73 -15.89
CA ARG A 286 5.20 -24.94 -17.11
C ARG A 286 6.49 -24.13 -17.00
N PRO A 287 7.19 -23.92 -18.12
CA PRO A 287 8.40 -23.12 -18.14
C PRO A 287 8.12 -21.65 -17.80
N ARG A 288 9.16 -20.98 -17.29
CA ARG A 288 9.18 -19.57 -16.95
C ARG A 288 10.18 -18.85 -17.85
N TYR A 289 9.82 -17.64 -18.27
CA TYR A 289 10.61 -16.83 -19.18
C TYR A 289 10.82 -15.43 -18.61
N TYR A 290 11.96 -14.83 -18.91
CA TYR A 290 12.24 -13.45 -18.55
C TYR A 290 12.34 -12.55 -19.79
N VAL A 291 11.94 -11.29 -19.60
CA VAL A 291 12.20 -10.19 -20.53
C VAL A 291 13.56 -9.55 -20.17
N GLY A 292 14.34 -9.21 -21.18
CA GLY A 292 15.71 -8.69 -21.03
C GLY A 292 15.79 -7.34 -20.28
N GLU A 293 16.99 -6.77 -20.27
CA GLU A 293 17.20 -5.43 -19.71
C GLU A 293 16.38 -4.37 -20.45
N CYS A 294 15.87 -3.40 -19.69
CA CYS A 294 15.30 -2.17 -20.20
C CYS A 294 15.79 -0.98 -19.38
N THR A 295 15.80 0.23 -19.96
CA THR A 295 16.13 1.45 -19.20
C THR A 295 15.11 1.70 -18.08
N SER A 296 13.83 1.38 -18.30
CA SER A 296 12.76 1.50 -17.29
C SER A 296 13.02 0.67 -16.03
N SER A 297 13.24 -0.64 -16.19
CA SER A 297 13.61 -1.54 -15.08
C SER A 297 14.94 -1.19 -14.45
N THR A 298 15.91 -0.71 -15.24
CA THR A 298 17.23 -0.34 -14.72
C THR A 298 17.15 0.90 -13.82
N ILE A 299 16.35 1.91 -14.19
CA ILE A 299 16.10 3.08 -13.33
C ILE A 299 15.30 2.67 -12.10
N ALA A 300 14.30 1.79 -12.25
CA ALA A 300 13.54 1.25 -11.11
C ALA A 300 14.47 0.53 -10.12
N GLY A 301 15.38 -0.33 -10.59
CA GLY A 301 16.38 -0.98 -9.73
C GLY A 301 17.31 0.02 -9.04
N ALA A 302 17.76 1.07 -9.74
CA ALA A 302 18.55 2.14 -9.13
C ALA A 302 17.78 2.83 -7.99
N LEU A 303 16.49 3.14 -8.17
CA LEU A 303 15.62 3.70 -7.13
C LEU A 303 15.44 2.72 -5.97
N ILE A 304 15.00 1.48 -6.25
CA ILE A 304 14.67 0.48 -5.23
C ILE A 304 15.87 0.19 -4.34
N PHE A 305 17.02 -0.14 -4.96
CA PHE A 305 18.22 -0.50 -4.21
C PHE A 305 18.78 0.68 -3.42
N SER A 306 18.76 1.90 -3.97
CA SER A 306 19.25 3.06 -3.25
C SER A 306 18.35 3.46 -2.08
N ALA A 307 17.02 3.42 -2.25
CA ALA A 307 16.07 3.66 -1.17
C ALA A 307 16.19 2.60 -0.07
N ALA A 308 16.32 1.33 -0.43
CA ALA A 308 16.51 0.23 0.51
C ALA A 308 17.84 0.34 1.27
N ALA A 309 18.95 0.63 0.58
CA ALA A 309 20.26 0.81 1.22
C ALA A 309 20.22 1.88 2.34
N ARG A 310 19.43 2.94 2.16
CA ARG A 310 19.22 3.96 3.20
C ARG A 310 18.59 3.39 4.46
N VAL A 311 17.51 2.62 4.34
CA VAL A 311 16.83 2.04 5.50
C VAL A 311 17.65 0.92 6.12
N PHE A 312 18.15 -0.02 5.31
CA PHE A 312 18.91 -1.19 5.78
C PHE A 312 20.24 -0.82 6.44
N SER A 313 20.82 0.35 6.13
CA SER A 313 22.01 0.85 6.85
C SER A 313 21.77 1.11 8.34
N LYS A 314 20.50 1.21 8.76
CA LYS A 314 20.09 1.40 10.16
C LYS A 314 19.71 0.08 10.83
N ILE A 315 19.88 -1.06 10.15
CA ILE A 315 19.47 -2.39 10.63
C ILE A 315 20.73 -3.27 10.79
N PRO A 316 21.36 -3.28 11.98
CA PRO A 316 22.64 -3.97 12.19
C PRO A 316 22.59 -5.47 11.89
N PHE A 317 21.42 -6.11 12.06
CA PHE A 317 21.22 -7.54 11.83
C PHE A 317 21.67 -7.99 10.43
N TYR A 318 21.45 -7.17 9.40
CA TYR A 318 21.81 -7.52 8.02
C TYR A 318 23.25 -7.14 7.63
N GLY A 319 24.06 -6.64 8.57
CA GLY A 319 25.47 -6.35 8.35
C GLY A 319 25.73 -5.48 7.12
N THR A 320 26.45 -6.04 6.14
CA THR A 320 26.89 -5.31 4.94
C THR A 320 25.88 -5.30 3.78
N TYR A 321 24.66 -5.78 4.01
CA TYR A 321 23.64 -5.86 2.95
C TYR A 321 23.34 -4.48 2.33
N HIS A 322 23.34 -3.43 3.14
CA HIS A 322 23.11 -2.07 2.65
C HIS A 322 24.22 -1.55 1.73
N GLN A 323 25.49 -1.97 1.91
CA GLN A 323 26.56 -1.62 0.97
C GLN A 323 26.37 -2.35 -0.37
N ASP A 324 26.00 -3.63 -0.36
CA ASP A 324 25.69 -4.39 -1.58
C ASP A 324 24.55 -3.70 -2.36
N LEU A 325 23.46 -3.34 -1.69
CA LEU A 325 22.37 -2.58 -2.31
C LEU A 325 22.84 -1.22 -2.87
N ALA A 326 23.68 -0.48 -2.13
CA ALA A 326 24.22 0.79 -2.61
C ALA A 326 25.11 0.62 -3.85
N ASP A 327 25.94 -0.43 -3.90
CA ASP A 327 26.79 -0.74 -5.05
C ASP A 327 25.95 -1.12 -6.28
N ARG A 328 24.93 -1.95 -6.09
CA ARG A 328 23.98 -2.33 -7.16
C ARG A 328 23.22 -1.14 -7.72
N ALA A 329 22.79 -0.22 -6.86
CA ALA A 329 22.16 1.02 -7.28
C ALA A 329 23.10 1.88 -8.15
N LYS A 330 24.39 1.97 -7.77
CA LYS A 330 25.40 2.67 -8.57
C LYS A 330 25.64 2.01 -9.92
N TRP A 331 25.68 0.68 -9.99
CA TRP A 331 25.84 -0.04 -11.26
C TRP A 331 24.64 0.16 -12.18
N ALA A 332 23.42 0.06 -11.65
CA ALA A 332 22.20 0.34 -12.40
C ALA A 332 22.16 1.79 -12.90
N TRP A 333 22.53 2.76 -12.06
CA TRP A 333 22.64 4.15 -12.45
C TRP A 333 23.67 4.37 -13.58
N ALA A 334 24.87 3.80 -13.45
CA ALA A 334 25.92 3.90 -14.47
C ALA A 334 25.47 3.30 -15.80
N ARG A 335 24.79 2.14 -15.75
CA ARG A 335 24.23 1.46 -16.93
C ARG A 335 23.23 2.35 -17.66
N VAL A 336 22.22 2.88 -16.95
CA VAL A 336 21.20 3.70 -17.61
C VAL A 336 21.74 5.05 -18.05
N ASN A 337 22.67 5.65 -17.30
CA ASN A 337 23.35 6.88 -17.71
C ASN A 337 24.08 6.70 -19.05
N TRP A 338 24.75 5.56 -19.26
CA TRP A 338 25.38 5.23 -20.54
C TRP A 338 24.34 5.00 -21.64
N GLN A 339 23.31 4.18 -21.39
CA GLN A 339 22.27 3.86 -22.40
C GLN A 339 21.52 5.11 -22.86
N THR A 340 21.33 6.08 -21.96
CA THR A 340 20.51 7.28 -22.22
C THR A 340 21.32 8.53 -22.57
N SER A 341 22.62 8.37 -22.86
CA SER A 341 23.52 9.50 -23.13
C SER A 341 23.42 10.61 -22.06
N GLY A 342 23.47 10.20 -20.79
CA GLY A 342 23.29 11.11 -19.65
C GLY A 342 21.83 11.57 -19.47
N PHE A 343 20.86 10.67 -19.63
CA PHE A 343 19.42 10.94 -19.50
C PHE A 343 18.84 11.96 -20.49
N SER A 344 19.55 12.22 -21.58
CA SER A 344 19.15 13.19 -22.61
C SER A 344 18.37 12.56 -23.77
N ALA A 345 18.64 11.29 -24.10
CA ALA A 345 18.01 10.55 -25.19
C ALA A 345 18.06 9.04 -24.90
N GLY A 346 17.67 8.19 -25.86
CA GLY A 346 17.95 6.73 -25.79
C GLY A 346 17.16 5.94 -24.74
N PHE A 347 16.10 6.52 -24.17
CA PHE A 347 15.15 5.77 -23.34
C PHE A 347 14.47 4.69 -24.18
N GLN A 348 14.39 3.48 -23.63
CA GLN A 348 13.69 2.36 -24.23
C GLN A 348 12.27 2.32 -23.66
N GLU A 349 11.27 2.30 -24.53
CA GLU A 349 9.83 2.37 -24.18
C GLU A 349 9.03 1.18 -24.75
N ASN A 350 9.72 0.17 -25.30
CA ASN A 350 9.10 -0.97 -25.97
C ASN A 350 9.94 -2.24 -25.78
N CYS A 351 10.45 -2.48 -24.57
CA CYS A 351 11.20 -3.70 -24.23
C CYS A 351 10.27 -4.89 -23.97
N ASP A 352 9.05 -4.62 -23.50
CA ASP A 352 8.03 -5.61 -23.21
C ASP A 352 7.12 -5.83 -24.42
N ASN A 353 7.29 -6.98 -25.07
CA ASN A 353 6.42 -7.36 -26.18
C ASN A 353 5.11 -8.05 -25.71
N THR A 354 4.82 -8.05 -24.41
CA THR A 354 3.65 -8.67 -23.76
C THR A 354 3.57 -10.20 -23.93
N THR A 355 4.64 -10.84 -24.40
CA THR A 355 4.68 -12.30 -24.56
C THR A 355 4.71 -12.98 -23.21
N VAL A 356 5.59 -12.52 -22.31
CA VAL A 356 5.44 -12.84 -20.89
C VAL A 356 4.23 -12.06 -20.39
N LYS A 357 3.22 -12.76 -19.87
CA LYS A 357 2.02 -12.13 -19.30
C LYS A 357 2.32 -11.67 -17.86
N ALA A 358 1.43 -11.00 -17.15
CA ALA A 358 0.48 -10.00 -17.64
C ALA A 358 1.20 -8.67 -17.87
N GLY A 359 0.44 -7.61 -18.17
CA GLY A 359 0.90 -6.22 -18.07
C GLY A 359 1.96 -5.79 -19.08
N ASP A 360 1.97 -4.49 -19.36
CA ASP A 360 3.10 -3.83 -19.99
C ASP A 360 3.96 -3.24 -18.88
N ALA A 361 5.20 -3.72 -18.75
CA ALA A 361 6.13 -3.30 -17.73
C ALA A 361 7.04 -2.14 -18.17
N ASP A 362 6.93 -1.69 -19.42
CA ASP A 362 7.62 -0.51 -19.90
C ASP A 362 7.10 0.77 -19.21
N LEU A 363 7.95 1.79 -19.21
CA LEU A 363 7.62 3.12 -18.75
C LEU A 363 7.91 4.09 -19.89
N SER A 364 7.08 5.12 -20.05
CA SER A 364 7.38 6.19 -20.99
C SER A 364 8.69 6.90 -20.62
N ALA A 365 9.32 7.58 -21.58
CA ALA A 365 10.55 8.33 -21.34
C ALA A 365 10.36 9.42 -20.27
N ASP A 366 9.15 9.97 -20.13
CA ASP A 366 8.80 10.94 -19.09
C ASP A 366 8.72 10.30 -17.71
N GLU A 367 8.08 9.14 -17.58
CA GLU A 367 8.05 8.37 -16.34
C GLU A 367 9.46 7.93 -15.93
N GLN A 368 10.28 7.50 -16.88
CA GLN A 368 11.68 7.15 -16.64
C GLN A 368 12.50 8.34 -16.13
N ARG A 369 12.32 9.54 -16.70
CA ARG A 369 12.97 10.75 -16.20
C ARG A 369 12.53 11.09 -14.78
N GLY A 370 11.24 11.01 -14.47
CA GLY A 370 10.73 11.23 -13.12
C GLY A 370 11.28 10.21 -12.11
N LEU A 371 11.37 8.94 -12.52
CA LEU A 371 11.94 7.87 -11.69
C LEU A 371 13.46 8.06 -11.47
N ALA A 372 14.19 8.57 -12.46
CA ALA A 372 15.60 8.91 -12.34
C ALA A 372 15.84 10.07 -11.36
N VAL A 373 14.94 11.08 -11.36
CA VAL A 373 14.95 12.13 -10.32
C VAL A 373 14.80 11.50 -8.94
N ALA A 374 13.80 10.63 -8.74
CA ALA A 374 13.61 9.95 -7.46
C ALA A 374 14.83 9.11 -7.03
N ALA A 375 15.41 8.33 -7.95
CA ALA A 375 16.60 7.52 -7.69
C ALA A 375 17.81 8.39 -7.27
N SER A 376 18.00 9.53 -7.93
CA SER A 376 19.14 10.42 -7.66
C SER A 376 19.14 11.00 -6.24
N VAL A 377 17.98 11.15 -5.60
CA VAL A 377 17.87 11.57 -4.19
C VAL A 377 18.54 10.56 -3.27
N TYR A 378 18.16 9.29 -3.40
CA TYR A 378 18.67 8.23 -2.54
C TYR A 378 20.10 7.83 -2.88
N LEU A 379 20.50 7.90 -4.16
CA LEU A 379 21.89 7.75 -4.57
C LEU A 379 22.77 8.83 -3.96
N TYR A 380 22.32 10.09 -3.97
CA TYR A 380 22.99 11.20 -3.29
C TYR A 380 23.14 10.94 -1.79
N ASP A 381 22.04 10.61 -1.09
CA ASP A 381 22.07 10.32 0.35
C ASP A 381 23.04 9.17 0.69
N ASN A 382 23.00 8.07 -0.06
CA ASN A 382 23.88 6.93 0.13
C ASN A 382 25.35 7.31 -0.08
N ALA A 383 25.69 7.94 -1.20
CA ALA A 383 27.06 8.34 -1.51
C ALA A 383 27.59 9.32 -0.45
N TYR A 384 26.75 10.27 -0.01
CA TYR A 384 27.09 11.19 1.06
C TYR A 384 27.39 10.47 2.39
N ARG A 385 26.50 9.58 2.84
CA ARG A 385 26.67 8.84 4.10
C ARG A 385 27.86 7.88 4.07
N LEU A 386 28.23 7.39 2.90
CA LEU A 386 29.39 6.51 2.69
C LEU A 386 30.70 7.28 2.44
N GLY A 387 30.68 8.62 2.42
CA GLY A 387 31.87 9.46 2.21
C GLY A 387 32.35 9.54 0.75
N ASP A 388 31.56 9.06 -0.21
CA ASP A 388 31.83 9.16 -1.65
C ASP A 388 31.35 10.52 -2.19
N PHE A 389 32.04 11.59 -1.79
CA PHE A 389 31.62 12.95 -2.09
C PHE A 389 31.66 13.31 -3.59
N THR A 390 32.45 12.60 -4.39
CA THR A 390 32.49 12.77 -5.84
C THR A 390 31.18 12.31 -6.47
N ASN A 391 30.73 11.08 -6.17
CA ASN A 391 29.44 10.61 -6.67
C ASN A 391 28.27 11.35 -6.02
N ALA A 392 28.36 11.68 -4.73
CA ALA A 392 27.34 12.49 -4.06
C ALA A 392 27.13 13.84 -4.78
N SER A 393 28.21 14.52 -5.16
CA SER A 393 28.15 15.76 -5.93
C SER A 393 27.49 15.56 -7.30
N ALA A 394 27.85 14.49 -8.02
CA ALA A 394 27.26 14.19 -9.33
C ALA A 394 25.75 13.90 -9.25
N TYR A 395 25.31 13.08 -8.30
CA TYR A 395 23.89 12.75 -8.11
C TYR A 395 23.06 13.95 -7.68
N LYS A 396 23.59 14.77 -6.77
CA LYS A 396 22.94 16.03 -6.36
C LYS A 396 22.83 16.99 -7.54
N SER A 397 23.91 17.19 -8.30
CA SER A 397 23.88 18.05 -9.49
C SER A 397 22.87 17.57 -10.52
N PHE A 398 22.77 16.25 -10.73
CA PHE A 398 21.72 15.68 -11.57
C PHE A 398 20.32 16.02 -11.05
N PHE A 399 20.06 15.76 -9.76
CA PHE A 399 18.76 16.05 -9.13
C PHE A 399 18.38 17.52 -9.30
N GLU A 400 19.24 18.44 -8.85
CA GLU A 400 18.95 19.88 -8.85
C GLU A 400 18.77 20.45 -10.26
N THR A 401 19.40 19.84 -11.27
CA THR A 401 19.20 20.23 -12.67
C THR A 401 17.88 19.71 -13.23
N ASN A 402 17.41 18.55 -12.75
CA ASN A 402 16.32 17.81 -13.39
C ASN A 402 15.07 17.66 -12.53
N TYR A 403 15.03 18.21 -11.30
CA TYR A 403 13.96 17.92 -10.34
C TYR A 403 12.55 18.21 -10.87
N THR A 404 12.41 19.21 -11.75
CA THR A 404 11.15 19.55 -12.42
C THR A 404 10.65 18.49 -13.41
N ASN A 405 11.47 17.48 -13.74
CA ASN A 405 11.04 16.32 -14.53
C ASN A 405 10.31 15.26 -13.69
N ALA A 406 10.36 15.35 -12.35
CA ALA A 406 9.49 14.53 -11.51
C ALA A 406 8.03 14.88 -11.86
N LEU A 407 7.23 13.86 -12.17
CA LEU A 407 5.88 14.03 -12.69
C LEU A 407 4.95 14.85 -11.79
N PRO A 408 5.03 14.76 -10.44
CA PRO A 408 4.26 15.64 -9.57
C PRO A 408 4.53 17.14 -9.80
N LEU A 409 5.77 17.51 -10.12
CA LEU A 409 6.15 18.89 -10.42
C LEU A 409 5.91 19.25 -11.88
N LYS A 410 6.24 18.34 -12.80
CA LYS A 410 6.09 18.53 -14.25
C LYS A 410 4.63 18.77 -14.65
N ASN A 411 3.73 17.99 -14.06
CA ASN A 411 2.31 18.01 -14.37
C ASN A 411 1.53 18.96 -13.46
N ASP A 412 2.21 19.67 -12.56
CA ASP A 412 1.60 20.50 -11.51
C ASP A 412 0.48 19.72 -10.80
N TRP A 413 0.80 18.50 -10.34
CA TRP A 413 -0.17 17.62 -9.71
C TRP A 413 0.46 16.71 -8.64
N TRP A 414 0.33 17.11 -7.38
CA TRP A 414 0.72 16.31 -6.20
C TRP A 414 -0.45 15.44 -5.72
N GLY A 415 -0.84 14.47 -6.54
CA GLY A 415 -2.03 13.63 -6.33
C GLY A 415 -1.76 12.19 -5.95
N ALA A 416 -2.64 11.29 -6.41
CA ALA A 416 -2.60 9.87 -6.07
C ALA A 416 -1.54 9.06 -6.84
N MET A 417 -0.94 9.65 -7.88
CA MET A 417 -0.02 8.99 -8.80
C MET A 417 1.44 9.36 -8.51
N TRP A 418 2.39 8.49 -8.91
CA TRP A 418 3.84 8.71 -8.78
C TRP A 418 4.30 9.01 -7.35
N ILE A 419 3.72 8.29 -6.39
CA ILE A 419 3.91 8.53 -4.96
C ILE A 419 5.37 8.31 -4.52
N GLU A 420 6.08 7.42 -5.19
CA GLU A 420 7.52 7.19 -5.02
C GLU A 420 8.35 8.42 -5.36
N GLN A 421 7.96 9.18 -6.40
CA GLN A 421 8.61 10.44 -6.76
C GLN A 421 8.28 11.53 -5.73
N GLN A 422 7.03 11.60 -5.27
CA GLN A 422 6.61 12.54 -4.22
C GLN A 422 7.37 12.30 -2.90
N ILE A 423 7.49 11.04 -2.48
CA ILE A 423 8.25 10.66 -1.28
C ILE A 423 9.72 11.06 -1.44
N ALA A 424 10.34 10.77 -2.58
CA ALA A 424 11.73 11.13 -2.84
C ALA A 424 11.95 12.66 -2.81
N LEU A 425 11.06 13.44 -3.43
CA LEU A 425 11.11 14.91 -3.40
C LEU A 425 11.03 15.44 -1.96
N LEU A 426 10.11 14.92 -1.14
CA LEU A 426 9.99 15.34 0.26
C LEU A 426 11.19 14.90 1.10
N ASP A 427 11.74 13.72 0.82
CA ASP A 427 12.94 13.24 1.52
C ASP A 427 14.18 14.07 1.17
N TYR A 428 14.30 14.54 -0.07
CA TYR A 428 15.36 15.48 -0.45
C TYR A 428 15.33 16.76 0.40
N THR A 429 14.13 17.28 0.71
CA THR A 429 14.01 18.49 1.56
C THR A 429 14.53 18.31 2.99
N LYS A 430 14.72 17.06 3.42
CA LYS A 430 15.21 16.69 4.76
C LYS A 430 16.70 16.38 4.78
N LEU A 431 17.37 16.36 3.63
CA LEU A 431 18.80 16.08 3.56
C LEU A 431 19.63 17.30 4.01
N PRO A 432 20.88 17.08 4.49
CA PRO A 432 21.68 18.12 5.15
C PRO A 432 21.87 19.39 4.30
N SER A 433 21.63 20.55 4.91
CA SER A 433 21.71 21.88 4.27
C SER A 433 22.92 22.72 4.70
N THR A 434 23.71 22.28 5.70
CA THR A 434 24.89 23.04 6.17
C THR A 434 26.12 22.17 6.52
N THR A 435 27.29 22.60 6.02
CA THR A 435 28.66 22.44 6.56
C THR A 435 29.30 21.07 6.79
N SER A 436 29.05 20.07 5.94
CA SER A 436 30.12 19.13 5.52
C SER A 436 29.75 18.40 4.24
N GLY A 437 30.60 18.46 3.21
CA GLY A 437 30.51 17.65 2.00
C GLY A 437 29.81 18.31 0.81
N VAL A 438 28.48 18.24 0.73
CA VAL A 438 27.72 18.60 -0.49
C VAL A 438 26.28 19.07 -0.16
N PRO A 439 26.06 20.23 0.49
CA PRO A 439 24.73 20.62 1.01
C PRO A 439 23.67 20.81 -0.09
N VAL A 440 22.42 20.44 0.18
CA VAL A 440 21.30 20.64 -0.77
C VAL A 440 21.04 22.11 -1.11
N ASN A 441 20.58 22.38 -2.33
CA ASN A 441 20.22 23.73 -2.76
C ASN A 441 18.90 24.20 -2.11
N SER A 442 18.97 25.22 -1.26
CA SER A 442 17.82 25.76 -0.53
C SER A 442 16.73 26.34 -1.44
N ALA A 443 17.05 26.82 -2.64
CA ALA A 443 16.05 27.29 -3.59
C ALA A 443 15.26 26.13 -4.21
N VAL A 444 15.93 25.00 -4.48
CA VAL A 444 15.26 23.77 -4.95
C VAL A 444 14.34 23.22 -3.84
N VAL A 445 14.82 23.20 -2.60
CA VAL A 445 14.00 22.82 -1.43
C VAL A 445 12.75 23.70 -1.32
N ALA A 446 12.92 25.03 -1.37
CA ALA A 446 11.79 25.97 -1.31
C ALA A 446 10.79 25.77 -2.46
N SER A 447 11.27 25.49 -3.67
CA SER A 447 10.44 25.19 -4.85
C SER A 447 9.56 23.95 -4.65
N ILE A 448 10.14 22.85 -4.16
CA ILE A 448 9.41 21.60 -3.87
C ILE A 448 8.31 21.83 -2.82
N LEU A 449 8.66 22.52 -1.72
CA LEU A 449 7.72 22.80 -0.63
C LEU A 449 6.57 23.70 -1.10
N ALA A 450 6.87 24.72 -1.92
CA ALA A 450 5.87 25.60 -2.49
C ALA A 450 4.90 24.85 -3.41
N SER A 451 5.41 23.97 -4.29
CA SER A 451 4.57 23.13 -5.15
C SER A 451 3.66 22.22 -4.33
N LYS A 452 4.19 21.55 -3.29
CA LYS A 452 3.39 20.71 -2.39
C LYS A 452 2.27 21.50 -1.69
N GLN A 453 2.56 22.72 -1.24
CA GLN A 453 1.60 23.59 -0.56
C GLN A 453 0.49 24.06 -1.50
N ASN A 454 0.80 24.31 -2.76
CA ASN A 454 -0.16 24.78 -3.76
C ASN A 454 -1.13 23.69 -4.25
N MET A 455 -1.00 22.45 -3.77
CA MET A 455 -1.82 21.30 -4.17
C MET A 455 -2.97 20.98 -3.21
N ASP A 456 -3.25 21.87 -2.26
CA ASP A 456 -4.30 21.69 -1.25
C ASP A 456 -5.73 21.97 -1.80
N TRP A 457 -6.00 21.77 -3.11
CA TRP A 457 -7.28 22.14 -3.76
C TRP A 457 -8.12 20.96 -4.29
N VAL A 458 -7.54 19.77 -4.52
CA VAL A 458 -8.29 18.58 -4.97
C VAL A 458 -7.81 17.31 -4.28
N MET A 459 -8.75 16.50 -3.81
CA MET A 459 -8.51 15.32 -2.97
C MET A 459 -7.59 15.64 -1.77
N SER A 460 -7.66 16.88 -1.30
CA SER A 460 -6.71 17.42 -0.33
C SER A 460 -7.20 17.30 1.12
N ILE A 461 -6.36 17.68 2.07
CA ILE A 461 -6.79 17.86 3.46
C ILE A 461 -7.91 18.91 3.58
N GLN A 462 -7.96 19.89 2.67
CA GLN A 462 -9.02 20.90 2.65
C GLN A 462 -10.36 20.28 2.22
N ASP A 463 -10.37 19.41 1.21
CA ASP A 463 -11.57 18.64 0.82
C ASP A 463 -12.12 17.81 1.99
N TYR A 464 -11.23 17.16 2.74
CA TYR A 464 -11.58 16.43 3.95
C TYR A 464 -12.21 17.32 5.02
N VAL A 465 -11.62 18.49 5.27
CA VAL A 465 -12.12 19.48 6.24
C VAL A 465 -13.49 20.03 5.80
N ASP A 466 -13.65 20.33 4.52
CA ASP A 466 -14.88 20.87 3.93
C ASP A 466 -15.96 19.81 3.72
N ALA A 467 -15.64 18.54 4.03
CA ALA A 467 -16.51 17.38 3.89
C ALA A 467 -17.18 17.32 2.50
N THR A 468 -16.38 17.50 1.44
CA THR A 468 -16.83 17.47 0.04
C THR A 468 -17.29 16.09 -0.45
N ASP A 469 -17.04 15.03 0.32
CA ASP A 469 -17.43 13.64 0.04
C ASP A 469 -18.27 13.09 1.21
N LEU A 470 -19.41 12.46 0.90
CA LEU A 470 -20.33 11.90 1.90
C LEU A 470 -19.68 10.81 2.76
N TYR A 471 -18.83 10.00 2.15
CA TYR A 471 -18.14 8.88 2.79
C TYR A 471 -16.78 9.26 3.37
N LYS A 472 -16.37 10.54 3.27
CA LYS A 472 -15.05 11.04 3.68
C LYS A 472 -13.89 10.29 3.02
N ALA A 473 -14.15 9.75 1.83
CA ALA A 473 -13.24 8.89 1.08
C ALA A 473 -12.89 9.53 -0.28
N HIS A 474 -12.49 10.81 -0.21
CA HIS A 474 -12.33 11.72 -1.34
C HIS A 474 -11.50 11.12 -2.47
N ILE A 475 -12.15 10.92 -3.60
CA ILE A 475 -11.53 10.57 -4.88
C ILE A 475 -12.40 11.17 -5.97
N ILE A 476 -11.78 11.75 -7.01
CA ILE A 476 -12.52 12.26 -8.16
C ILE A 476 -13.03 11.10 -9.05
N ASP A 477 -14.10 11.34 -9.79
CA ASP A 477 -14.76 10.30 -10.59
C ASP A 477 -13.80 9.62 -11.60
N ASP A 478 -12.92 10.40 -12.21
CA ASP A 478 -11.90 9.94 -13.17
C ASP A 478 -10.89 8.94 -12.58
N LEU A 479 -10.81 8.84 -11.25
CA LEU A 479 -9.92 7.90 -10.56
C LEU A 479 -10.63 6.63 -10.06
N TYR A 480 -11.93 6.42 -10.37
CA TYR A 480 -12.58 5.11 -10.27
C TYR A 480 -12.18 4.17 -11.43
N ILE A 481 -10.87 4.02 -11.62
CA ILE A 481 -10.26 3.15 -12.60
C ILE A 481 -9.65 1.91 -11.92
N TRP A 482 -8.93 1.09 -12.70
CA TRP A 482 -8.10 0.04 -12.11
C TRP A 482 -7.23 0.63 -11.01
N SER A 483 -7.28 0.01 -9.83
CA SER A 483 -6.50 0.39 -8.65
C SER A 483 -7.03 1.63 -7.91
N HIS A 484 -8.30 2.01 -8.06
CA HIS A 484 -8.90 3.13 -7.31
C HIS A 484 -8.69 3.06 -5.78
N ASN A 485 -8.67 1.86 -5.17
CA ASN A 485 -8.34 1.72 -3.75
C ASN A 485 -6.88 2.09 -3.42
N LYS A 486 -5.94 1.75 -4.30
CA LYS A 486 -4.55 2.22 -4.21
C LYS A 486 -4.49 3.73 -4.37
N TRP A 487 -5.18 4.31 -5.36
CA TRP A 487 -5.20 5.76 -5.55
C TRP A 487 -5.76 6.50 -4.34
N ARG A 488 -6.82 5.98 -3.72
CA ARG A 488 -7.38 6.50 -2.48
C ARG A 488 -6.39 6.40 -1.31
N ALA A 489 -5.72 5.26 -1.15
CA ALA A 489 -4.68 5.11 -0.12
C ALA A 489 -3.51 6.08 -0.34
N ASN A 490 -3.09 6.26 -1.59
CA ASN A 490 -2.04 7.20 -1.98
C ASN A 490 -2.43 8.65 -1.67
N MET A 491 -3.72 9.04 -1.74
CA MET A 491 -4.12 10.38 -1.32
C MET A 491 -3.90 10.63 0.17
N ALA A 492 -4.04 9.63 1.04
CA ALA A 492 -3.68 9.78 2.45
C ALA A 492 -2.17 10.04 2.62
N ILE A 493 -1.35 9.40 1.78
CA ILE A 493 0.11 9.59 1.76
C ILE A 493 0.47 10.97 1.19
N ALA A 494 -0.15 11.37 0.08
CA ALA A 494 0.07 12.66 -0.58
C ALA A 494 -0.35 13.85 0.29
N ASN A 495 -1.33 13.67 1.18
CA ASN A 495 -1.75 14.69 2.13
C ASN A 495 -0.84 14.83 3.36
N MET A 496 0.23 14.02 3.48
CA MET A 496 1.25 14.25 4.49
C MET A 496 1.91 15.62 4.27
N LYS A 497 2.03 16.40 5.35
CA LYS A 497 2.80 17.64 5.32
C LYS A 497 4.30 17.33 5.42
N PRO A 498 5.17 18.11 4.73
CA PRO A 498 6.62 17.91 4.71
C PRO A 498 7.26 17.71 6.08
#